data_AF-A0AAX3ZKC3-F1
#
_entry.id   AF-A0AAX3ZKC3-F1
#
_cell.length_a   1.000
_cell.length_b   1.000
_cell.length_c   1.000
_cell.angle_alpha   90.00
_cell.angle_beta   90.00
_cell.angle_gamma   90.00
#
_symmetry.space_group_name_H-M   'P 1'
#
loop_
_entity.id
_entity.type
_entity.pdbx_description
1 polymer ?
#
loop_
_entity_poly.entity_id
_entity_poly.type
_entity_poly.pdbx_seq_one_letter_code
_entity_poly.pdbx_strand_id
1 'polypeptide(L)'
;MRDATVAVRTTAVLWTVGVTAVLAGMPFVVRERLPDRLATHWGLGSEVADGSMPLWAASLVPALLWLVTAAGATVPLLRARATAARPWTAAVLLPTGIVLAGSQAAVVRANLDRADWREARQPGAWIVVVLVAAVLAAVAAWFVATRRTTAEGGTGSPDSGAPALRIPDDRRVAWFSRTVNPWMQLVAAVTGLVAVGILVAAVGGLADPGGLWAAFAACAVASLSCALFSSVQARVSERGLEVSFGPLGWPTRRWAPGDIDAARAETRGPAQVGGWGYRVSGLGTTVMLRAGECLVIRRRGRRADFAVSVDDAGRGAALLNALRTDRSA
;
A
#
# COMPACT_ATOMS: atom_id res chain seq x y z
N MET A 1 -10.61 -5.13 -14.70
CA MET A 1 -11.48 -4.59 -13.62
C MET A 1 -11.82 -5.60 -12.52
N ARG A 2 -12.02 -6.89 -12.82
CA ARG A 2 -12.30 -7.92 -11.80
C ARG A 2 -11.14 -8.11 -10.80
N ASP A 3 -9.90 -8.18 -11.29
CA ASP A 3 -8.73 -8.51 -10.44
C ASP A 3 -8.37 -7.41 -9.41
N ALA A 4 -8.49 -6.14 -9.78
CA ALA A 4 -8.23 -5.02 -8.86
C ALA A 4 -9.26 -4.95 -7.72
N THR A 5 -10.50 -5.36 -7.98
CA THR A 5 -11.56 -5.39 -6.98
C THR A 5 -11.36 -6.55 -6.00
N VAL A 6 -10.86 -7.68 -6.49
CA VAL A 6 -10.47 -8.83 -5.65
C VAL A 6 -9.31 -8.46 -4.74
N ALA A 7 -8.23 -7.88 -5.28
CA ALA A 7 -7.06 -7.52 -4.48
C ALA A 7 -7.39 -6.57 -3.31
N VAL A 8 -8.19 -5.52 -3.55
CA VAL A 8 -8.59 -4.57 -2.49
C VAL A 8 -9.47 -5.22 -1.43
N ARG A 9 -10.39 -6.10 -1.83
CA ARG A 9 -11.24 -6.85 -0.88
C ARG A 9 -10.40 -7.80 -0.03
N THR A 10 -9.44 -8.50 -0.64
CA THR A 10 -8.51 -9.37 0.08
C THR A 10 -7.67 -8.59 1.09
N THR A 11 -7.14 -7.42 0.72
CA THR A 11 -6.38 -6.58 1.66
C THR A 11 -7.22 -6.10 2.83
N ALA A 12 -8.46 -5.64 2.58
CA ALA A 12 -9.36 -5.20 3.65
C ALA A 12 -9.72 -6.34 4.60
N VAL A 13 -10.04 -7.53 4.05
CA VAL A 13 -10.33 -8.73 4.86
C VAL A 13 -9.12 -9.15 5.68
N LEU A 14 -7.93 -9.21 5.08
CA LEU A 14 -6.70 -9.57 5.79
C LEU A 14 -6.39 -8.57 6.92
N TRP A 15 -6.59 -7.28 6.69
CA TRP A 15 -6.42 -6.26 7.73
C TRP A 15 -7.43 -6.46 8.86
N THR A 16 -8.72 -6.65 8.54
CA THR A 16 -9.77 -6.87 9.54
C THR A 16 -9.51 -8.12 10.37
N VAL A 17 -9.16 -9.24 9.73
CA VAL A 17 -8.82 -10.48 10.42
C VAL A 17 -7.57 -10.31 11.28
N GLY A 18 -6.53 -9.66 10.74
CA GLY A 18 -5.27 -9.42 11.45
C GLY A 18 -5.47 -8.58 12.72
N VAL A 19 -6.18 -7.46 12.63
CA VAL A 19 -6.51 -6.62 13.80
C VAL A 19 -7.36 -7.39 14.81
N THR A 20 -8.34 -8.17 14.35
CA THR A 20 -9.16 -9.02 15.24
C THR A 20 -8.30 -10.02 16.01
N ALA A 21 -7.37 -10.69 15.31
CA ALA A 21 -6.46 -11.65 15.92
C ALA A 21 -5.53 -10.99 16.96
N VAL A 22 -5.04 -9.78 16.68
CA VAL A 22 -4.24 -9.01 17.66
C VAL A 22 -5.07 -8.65 18.89
N LEU A 23 -6.27 -8.09 18.68
CA LEU A 23 -7.15 -7.66 19.78
C LEU A 23 -7.54 -8.83 20.69
N ALA A 24 -7.97 -9.94 20.09
CA ALA A 24 -8.45 -11.10 20.81
C ALA A 24 -7.31 -11.98 21.37
N GLY A 25 -6.19 -12.11 20.65
CA GLY A 25 -5.13 -13.04 20.98
C GLY A 25 -4.07 -12.48 21.94
N MET A 26 -3.75 -11.19 21.83
CA MET A 26 -2.61 -10.59 22.55
C MET A 26 -2.67 -10.78 24.07
N PRO A 27 -3.81 -10.54 24.76
CA PRO A 27 -3.86 -10.75 26.22
C PRO A 27 -3.67 -12.23 26.60
N PHE A 28 -4.15 -13.17 25.78
CA PHE A 28 -4.01 -14.61 26.07
C PHE A 28 -2.58 -15.12 25.89
N VAL A 29 -1.83 -14.56 24.94
CA VAL A 29 -0.42 -14.94 24.69
C VAL A 29 0.45 -14.67 25.92
N VAL A 30 0.15 -13.63 26.70
CA VAL A 30 0.90 -13.26 27.91
C VAL A 30 0.09 -13.42 29.20
N ARG A 31 -0.95 -14.25 29.19
CA ARG A 31 -1.88 -14.43 30.32
C ARG A 31 -1.20 -14.74 31.65
N GLU A 32 -0.07 -15.44 31.63
CA GLU A 32 0.66 -15.88 32.83
C GLU A 32 1.39 -14.74 33.53
N ARG A 33 1.55 -13.61 32.85
CA ARG A 33 2.17 -12.38 33.34
C ARG A 33 1.15 -11.27 33.59
N LEU A 34 -0.14 -11.60 33.56
CA LEU A 34 -1.22 -10.64 33.74
C LEU A 34 -2.02 -10.94 35.02
N PRO A 35 -2.52 -9.92 35.71
CA PRO A 35 -3.47 -10.11 36.81
C PRO A 35 -4.81 -10.67 36.31
N ASP A 36 -5.59 -11.30 37.21
CA ASP A 36 -6.90 -11.90 36.92
C ASP A 36 -7.89 -10.93 36.24
N ARG A 37 -7.76 -9.64 36.58
CA ARG A 37 -8.44 -8.51 35.95
C ARG A 37 -7.41 -7.56 35.41
N LEU A 38 -7.71 -6.95 34.27
CA LEU A 38 -6.87 -5.93 33.65
C LEU A 38 -7.49 -4.56 33.85
N ALA A 39 -6.66 -3.57 34.16
CA ALA A 39 -7.04 -2.16 34.04
C ALA A 39 -7.28 -1.85 32.57
N THR A 40 -8.49 -1.37 32.26
CA THR A 40 -8.90 -1.03 30.89
C THR A 40 -9.36 0.41 30.75
N HIS A 41 -9.48 1.13 31.87
CA HIS A 41 -9.92 2.52 31.88
C HIS A 41 -9.10 3.34 32.89
N TRP A 42 -8.83 4.57 32.48
CA TRP A 42 -8.18 5.60 33.27
C TRP A 42 -8.92 6.91 33.00
N GLY A 43 -9.36 7.59 34.05
CA GLY A 43 -9.99 8.90 33.93
C GLY A 43 -9.09 9.95 33.25
N LEU A 44 -9.70 10.93 32.59
CA LEU A 44 -8.97 12.04 31.99
C LEU A 44 -8.18 12.80 33.05
N GLY A 45 -6.86 12.92 32.86
CA GLY A 45 -5.96 13.58 33.81
C GLY A 45 -5.59 12.74 35.03
N SER A 46 -6.01 11.47 35.10
CA SER A 46 -5.63 10.52 36.15
C SER A 46 -4.64 9.49 35.61
N GLU A 47 -3.55 9.29 36.34
CA GLU A 47 -2.62 8.19 36.07
C GLU A 47 -3.09 6.85 36.63
N VAL A 48 -4.07 6.86 37.56
CA VAL A 48 -4.55 5.69 38.27
C VAL A 48 -5.75 5.08 37.55
N ALA A 49 -5.75 3.75 37.43
CA ALA A 49 -6.85 3.02 36.85
C ALA A 49 -8.12 3.10 37.72
N ASP A 50 -9.25 3.34 37.10
CA ASP A 50 -10.57 3.46 37.74
C ASP A 50 -11.59 2.45 37.18
N GLY A 51 -11.22 1.67 36.16
CA GLY A 51 -12.04 0.59 35.61
C GLY A 51 -11.23 -0.61 35.15
N SER A 52 -11.80 -1.81 35.35
CA SER A 52 -11.17 -3.08 34.97
C SER A 52 -12.13 -4.06 34.33
N MET A 53 -11.58 -4.99 33.57
CA MET A 53 -12.29 -6.11 32.94
C MET A 53 -11.59 -7.44 33.26
N PRO A 54 -12.32 -8.56 33.36
CA PRO A 54 -11.69 -9.88 33.32
C PRO A 54 -11.01 -10.11 31.97
N LEU A 55 -9.98 -10.96 31.93
CA LEU A 55 -9.14 -11.21 30.73
C LEU A 55 -9.95 -11.47 29.45
N TRP A 56 -10.99 -12.30 29.53
CA TRP A 56 -11.84 -12.61 28.38
C TRP A 56 -12.56 -11.37 27.83
N ALA A 57 -13.04 -10.48 28.72
CA ALA A 57 -13.76 -9.28 28.31
C ALA A 57 -12.79 -8.24 27.75
N ALA A 58 -11.63 -8.07 28.39
CA ALA A 58 -10.54 -7.23 27.90
C ALA A 58 -10.04 -7.66 26.50
N SER A 59 -10.25 -8.93 26.12
CA SER A 59 -9.89 -9.46 24.80
C SER A 59 -11.04 -9.35 23.79
N LEU A 60 -12.25 -9.78 24.16
CA LEU A 60 -13.37 -9.94 23.22
C LEU A 60 -14.13 -8.64 22.96
N VAL A 61 -14.28 -7.76 23.96
CA VAL A 61 -14.99 -6.48 23.79
C VAL A 61 -14.35 -5.59 22.71
N PRO A 62 -13.04 -5.28 22.75
CA PRO A 62 -12.42 -4.48 21.70
C PRO A 62 -12.43 -5.18 20.33
N ALA A 63 -12.26 -6.51 20.30
CA ALA A 63 -12.37 -7.29 19.06
C ALA A 63 -13.78 -7.20 18.44
N LEU A 64 -14.83 -7.28 19.26
CA LEU A 64 -16.22 -7.14 18.81
C LEU A 64 -16.50 -5.70 18.31
N LEU A 65 -16.06 -4.68 19.04
CA LEU A 65 -16.19 -3.28 18.62
C LEU A 65 -15.52 -3.04 17.26
N TRP A 66 -14.33 -3.62 17.06
CA TRP A 66 -13.64 -3.60 15.78
C TRP A 66 -14.44 -4.29 14.68
N LEU A 67 -14.94 -5.51 14.91
CA LEU A 67 -15.74 -6.23 13.92
C LEU A 67 -17.03 -5.49 13.55
N VAL A 68 -17.70 -4.86 14.52
CA VAL A 68 -18.90 -4.04 14.26
C VAL A 68 -18.55 -2.82 13.42
N THR A 69 -17.45 -2.14 13.73
CA THR A 69 -16.99 -0.98 12.94
C THR A 69 -16.57 -1.41 11.53
N ALA A 70 -15.89 -2.55 11.41
CA ALA A 70 -15.49 -3.13 10.13
C ALA A 70 -16.71 -3.51 9.28
N ALA A 71 -17.72 -4.16 9.87
CA ALA A 71 -18.98 -4.48 9.22
C ALA A 71 -19.73 -3.20 8.80
N GLY A 72 -19.84 -2.21 9.69
CA GLY A 72 -20.50 -0.93 9.41
C GLY A 72 -19.86 -0.15 8.26
N ALA A 73 -18.52 -0.18 8.16
CA ALA A 73 -17.80 0.46 7.06
C ALA A 73 -17.88 -0.32 5.73
N THR A 74 -18.04 -1.65 5.77
CA THR A 74 -17.98 -2.51 4.57
C THR A 74 -19.34 -2.89 4.00
N VAL A 75 -20.37 -3.09 4.83
CA VAL A 75 -21.72 -3.49 4.40
C VAL A 75 -22.37 -2.49 3.43
N PRO A 76 -22.32 -1.17 3.65
CA PRO A 76 -22.85 -0.19 2.70
C PRO A 76 -22.18 -0.29 1.31
N LEU A 77 -20.91 -0.69 1.24
CA LEU A 77 -20.14 -0.85 0.00
C LEU A 77 -20.47 -2.14 -0.76
N LEU A 78 -20.95 -3.15 -0.05
CA LEU A 78 -21.45 -4.38 -0.68
C LEU A 78 -22.84 -4.16 -1.27
N ARG A 79 -23.64 -3.25 -0.67
CA ARG A 79 -25.00 -2.91 -1.10
C ARG A 79 -25.02 -1.86 -2.22
N ALA A 80 -24.25 -0.78 -2.09
CA ALA A 80 -24.06 0.18 -3.15
C ALA A 80 -22.95 -0.33 -4.07
N ARG A 81 -23.24 -0.67 -5.33
CA ARG A 81 -22.23 -1.00 -6.36
C ARG A 81 -21.32 0.20 -6.74
N ALA A 82 -21.11 1.14 -5.82
CA ALA A 82 -20.43 2.41 -6.03
C ALA A 82 -18.91 2.27 -5.79
N THR A 83 -18.14 2.51 -6.85
CA THR A 83 -16.67 2.58 -6.83
C THR A 83 -16.15 3.78 -6.03
N ALA A 84 -16.96 4.83 -5.86
CA ALA A 84 -16.60 6.10 -5.21
C ALA A 84 -16.38 6.00 -3.69
N ALA A 85 -16.85 4.94 -3.02
CA ALA A 85 -16.78 4.81 -1.56
C ALA A 85 -15.52 4.05 -1.05
N ARG A 86 -14.66 3.58 -1.97
CA ARG A 86 -13.38 2.91 -1.67
C ARG A 86 -12.39 3.74 -0.83
N PRO A 87 -12.20 5.06 -1.04
CA PRO A 87 -11.31 5.90 -0.24
C PRO A 87 -11.72 5.94 1.23
N TRP A 88 -13.04 6.01 1.47
CA TRP A 88 -13.63 6.20 2.79
C TRP A 88 -13.42 4.97 3.67
N THR A 89 -13.59 3.76 3.13
CA THR A 89 -13.29 2.52 3.86
C THR A 89 -11.84 2.45 4.32
N ALA A 90 -10.89 2.77 3.44
CA ALA A 90 -9.47 2.75 3.80
C ALA A 90 -9.14 3.85 4.82
N ALA A 91 -9.75 5.02 4.69
CA ALA A 91 -9.58 6.14 5.60
C ALA A 91 -10.21 5.92 6.98
N VAL A 92 -11.15 4.99 7.13
CA VAL A 92 -11.76 4.65 8.43
C VAL A 92 -11.12 3.39 9.03
N LEU A 93 -11.07 2.28 8.28
CA LEU A 93 -10.60 1.00 8.80
C LEU A 93 -9.12 1.01 9.21
N LEU A 94 -8.28 1.69 8.44
CA LEU A 94 -6.85 1.73 8.72
C LEU A 94 -6.54 2.45 10.04
N PRO A 95 -6.93 3.73 10.23
CA PRO A 95 -6.64 4.43 11.48
C PRO A 95 -7.38 3.83 12.67
N THR A 96 -8.65 3.41 12.53
CA THR A 96 -9.37 2.78 13.64
C THR A 96 -8.71 1.47 14.08
N GLY A 97 -8.26 0.63 13.13
CA GLY A 97 -7.54 -0.59 13.45
C GLY A 97 -6.23 -0.32 14.19
N ILE A 98 -5.48 0.71 13.77
CA ILE A 98 -4.24 1.15 14.43
C ILE A 98 -4.53 1.63 15.86
N VAL A 99 -5.55 2.46 16.05
CA VAL A 99 -5.92 2.97 17.37
C VAL A 99 -6.31 1.82 18.29
N LEU A 100 -7.19 0.92 17.85
CA LEU A 100 -7.65 -0.20 18.69
C LEU A 100 -6.51 -1.16 19.03
N ALA A 101 -5.72 -1.59 18.04
CA ALA A 101 -4.59 -2.50 18.28
C ALA A 101 -3.51 -1.84 19.16
N GLY A 102 -3.21 -0.56 18.92
CA GLY A 102 -2.28 0.22 19.72
C GLY A 102 -2.75 0.42 21.16
N SER A 103 -4.04 0.68 21.38
CA SER A 103 -4.66 0.77 22.71
C SER A 103 -4.62 -0.57 23.43
N GLN A 104 -4.88 -1.69 22.74
CA GLN A 104 -4.79 -3.02 23.35
C GLN A 104 -3.37 -3.34 23.81
N ALA A 105 -2.37 -2.99 23.00
CA ALA A 105 -0.97 -3.13 23.37
C ALA A 105 -0.61 -2.27 24.59
N ALA A 106 -1.15 -1.05 24.67
CA ALA A 106 -0.99 -0.17 25.82
C ALA A 106 -1.58 -0.78 27.10
N VAL A 107 -2.79 -1.34 27.02
CA VAL A 107 -3.49 -2.00 28.12
C VAL A 107 -2.70 -3.21 28.61
N VAL A 108 -2.29 -4.10 27.69
CA VAL A 108 -1.48 -5.28 28.04
C VAL A 108 -0.19 -4.84 28.72
N ARG A 109 0.55 -3.90 28.13
CA ARG A 109 1.81 -3.39 28.68
C ARG A 109 1.66 -2.75 30.06
N ALA A 110 0.58 -2.00 30.29
CA ALA A 110 0.34 -1.35 31.58
C ALA A 110 0.06 -2.36 32.72
N ASN A 111 -0.45 -3.54 32.38
CA ASN A 111 -0.80 -4.61 33.32
C ASN A 111 0.27 -5.73 33.40
N LEU A 112 1.27 -5.74 32.51
CA LEU A 112 2.33 -6.76 32.52
C LEU A 112 3.09 -6.77 33.85
N ASP A 113 3.25 -7.98 34.38
CA ASP A 113 3.94 -8.30 35.63
C ASP A 113 3.39 -7.54 36.85
N ARG A 114 2.09 -7.19 36.84
CA ARG A 114 1.39 -6.60 37.99
C ARG A 114 0.59 -7.64 38.74
N ALA A 115 0.59 -7.52 40.07
CA ALA A 115 -0.20 -8.39 40.94
C ALA A 115 -1.67 -7.97 40.99
N ASP A 116 -1.94 -6.65 40.94
CA ASP A 116 -3.29 -6.07 40.90
C ASP A 116 -3.39 -5.03 39.77
N TRP A 117 -4.54 -4.98 39.10
CA TRP A 117 -4.82 -4.01 38.04
C TRP A 117 -4.73 -2.55 38.50
N ARG A 118 -4.93 -2.26 39.80
CA ARG A 118 -4.81 -0.91 40.36
C ARG A 118 -3.37 -0.37 40.34
N GLU A 119 -2.39 -1.26 40.19
CA GLU A 119 -0.97 -0.91 40.02
C GLU A 119 -0.66 -0.48 38.57
N ALA A 120 -1.57 -0.73 37.62
CA ALA A 120 -1.42 -0.29 36.25
C ALA A 120 -1.56 1.23 36.16
N ARG A 121 -0.54 1.87 35.59
CA ARG A 121 -0.49 3.33 35.38
C ARG A 121 -0.81 3.68 33.94
N GLN A 122 -1.44 4.83 33.75
CA GLN A 122 -1.85 5.29 32.44
C GLN A 122 -0.64 5.41 31.49
N PRO A 123 -0.70 4.82 30.29
CA PRO A 123 0.40 4.86 29.34
C PRO A 123 0.38 6.15 28.50
N GLY A 124 0.51 7.33 29.13
CA GLY A 124 0.30 8.63 28.47
C GLY A 124 1.12 8.86 27.18
N ALA A 125 2.43 8.65 27.23
CA ALA A 125 3.30 8.78 26.05
C ALA A 125 2.92 7.81 24.91
N TRP A 126 2.38 6.63 25.25
CA TRP A 126 1.95 5.63 24.28
C TRP A 126 0.72 6.07 23.50
N ILE A 127 -0.25 6.68 24.20
CA ILE A 127 -1.47 7.21 23.58
C ILE A 127 -1.10 8.21 22.49
N VAL A 128 -0.15 9.11 22.77
CA VAL A 128 0.34 10.07 21.78
C VAL A 128 0.96 9.37 20.56
N VAL A 129 1.81 8.36 20.77
CA VAL A 129 2.44 7.60 19.68
C VAL A 129 1.39 6.92 18.79
N VAL A 130 0.38 6.27 19.40
CA VAL A 130 -0.70 5.60 18.67
C VAL A 130 -1.54 6.58 17.86
N LEU A 131 -1.90 7.73 18.46
CA LEU A 131 -2.66 8.78 17.77
C LEU A 131 -1.88 9.38 16.60
N VAL A 132 -0.60 9.69 16.78
CA VAL A 132 0.27 10.17 15.70
C VAL A 132 0.36 9.14 14.58
N ALA A 133 0.57 7.86 14.91
CA ALA A 133 0.63 6.79 13.91
C ALA A 133 -0.68 6.65 13.13
N ALA A 134 -1.83 6.74 13.81
CA ALA A 134 -3.14 6.68 13.17
C ALA A 134 -3.38 7.86 12.22
N VAL A 135 -3.01 9.08 12.63
CA VAL A 135 -3.12 10.29 11.79
C VAL A 135 -2.23 10.15 10.55
N LEU A 136 -0.97 9.74 10.71
CA LEU A 136 -0.05 9.53 9.58
C LEU A 136 -0.58 8.48 8.61
N ALA A 137 -1.14 7.39 9.10
CA ALA A 137 -1.73 6.33 8.28
C ALA A 137 -2.98 6.83 7.52
N ALA A 138 -3.85 7.59 8.17
CA ALA A 138 -5.03 8.19 7.53
C ALA A 138 -4.63 9.16 6.42
N VAL A 139 -3.66 10.04 6.67
CA VAL A 139 -3.11 11.00 5.70
C VAL A 139 -2.50 10.26 4.50
N ALA A 140 -1.70 9.22 4.75
CA ALA A 140 -1.12 8.39 3.69
C ALA A 140 -2.20 7.70 2.83
N ALA A 141 -3.22 7.11 3.47
CA ALA A 141 -4.33 6.47 2.78
C ALA A 141 -5.11 7.48 1.91
N TRP A 142 -5.35 8.70 2.42
CA TRP A 142 -5.99 9.78 1.67
C TRP A 142 -5.19 10.18 0.43
N PHE A 143 -3.87 10.36 0.54
CA PHE A 143 -3.02 10.67 -0.60
C PHE A 143 -3.01 9.56 -1.67
N VAL A 144 -3.01 8.29 -1.24
CA VAL A 144 -3.07 7.15 -2.18
C VAL A 144 -4.43 7.09 -2.88
N ALA A 145 -5.53 7.36 -2.16
CA ALA A 145 -6.86 7.31 -2.74
C ALA A 145 -7.11 8.45 -3.74
N THR A 146 -6.72 9.68 -3.40
CA THR A 146 -6.90 10.86 -4.25
C THR A 146 -6.10 10.78 -5.56
N ARG A 147 -4.90 10.19 -5.55
CA ARG A 147 -4.10 9.99 -6.78
C ARG A 147 -4.67 8.93 -7.72
N ARG A 148 -5.41 7.94 -7.22
CA ARG A 148 -6.02 6.88 -8.05
C ARG A 148 -7.22 7.41 -8.85
N THR A 149 -8.03 8.29 -8.26
CA THR A 149 -9.18 8.91 -8.94
C THR A 149 -8.80 9.75 -10.15
N THR A 150 -7.62 10.39 -10.15
CA THR A 150 -7.15 11.17 -11.31
C THR A 150 -6.72 10.29 -12.48
N ALA A 151 -6.30 9.03 -12.22
CA ALA A 151 -5.82 8.11 -13.25
C ALA A 151 -6.95 7.30 -13.93
N GLU A 152 -8.08 7.08 -13.25
CA GLU A 152 -9.21 6.30 -13.78
C GLU A 152 -10.14 7.11 -14.72
N GLY A 153 -9.99 8.44 -14.80
CA GLY A 153 -10.83 9.31 -15.65
C GLY A 153 -10.58 9.21 -17.17
N GLY A 154 -9.75 8.28 -17.65
CA GLY A 154 -9.31 8.20 -19.04
C GLY A 154 -9.66 6.91 -19.81
N THR A 155 -10.33 5.93 -19.20
CA THR A 155 -10.63 4.64 -19.87
C THR A 155 -11.92 4.72 -20.69
N GLY A 156 -11.85 5.34 -21.87
CA GLY A 156 -12.83 5.08 -22.93
C GLY A 156 -12.65 3.65 -23.47
N SER A 157 -13.76 2.93 -23.65
CA SER A 157 -13.79 1.58 -24.24
C SER A 157 -13.13 1.55 -25.64
N PRO A 158 -12.55 0.41 -26.05
CA PRO A 158 -11.97 0.27 -27.39
C PRO A 158 -13.10 0.20 -28.42
N ASP A 159 -13.31 1.30 -29.16
CA ASP A 159 -14.09 1.24 -30.39
C ASP A 159 -13.19 0.72 -31.52
N SER A 160 -13.66 -0.35 -32.14
CA SER A 160 -12.91 -1.09 -33.16
C SER A 160 -13.20 -0.43 -34.51
N GLY A 161 -12.25 0.36 -35.02
CA GLY A 161 -12.31 0.87 -36.41
C GLY A 161 -12.33 2.38 -36.61
N ALA A 162 -11.76 3.20 -35.71
CA ALA A 162 -11.63 4.63 -35.97
C ALA A 162 -10.45 4.94 -36.92
N PRO A 163 -10.63 5.78 -37.96
CA PRO A 163 -9.54 6.21 -38.86
C PRO A 163 -8.47 7.00 -38.10
N ALA A 164 -7.28 7.11 -38.70
CA ALA A 164 -6.14 7.84 -38.16
C ALA A 164 -6.57 9.17 -37.52
N LEU A 165 -6.33 9.28 -36.21
CA LEU A 165 -6.70 10.43 -35.40
C LEU A 165 -5.88 11.63 -35.89
N ARG A 166 -6.48 12.50 -36.70
CA ARG A 166 -5.88 13.79 -37.08
C ARG A 166 -5.90 14.65 -35.82
N ILE A 167 -4.74 14.85 -35.22
CA ILE A 167 -4.56 15.69 -34.03
C ILE A 167 -4.74 17.14 -34.48
N PRO A 168 -5.77 17.87 -34.01
CA PRO A 168 -5.86 19.31 -34.26
C PRO A 168 -4.76 20.04 -33.50
N ASP A 169 -4.17 21.08 -34.09
CA ASP A 169 -2.99 21.80 -33.57
C ASP A 169 -3.20 22.46 -32.18
N ASP A 170 -4.44 22.48 -31.67
CA ASP A 170 -4.83 23.07 -30.40
C ASP A 170 -5.03 22.06 -29.25
N ARG A 171 -4.92 20.74 -29.51
CA ARG A 171 -5.20 19.70 -28.50
C ARG A 171 -3.94 18.98 -28.03
N ARG A 172 -3.68 19.07 -26.72
CA ARG A 172 -2.61 18.34 -26.03
C ARG A 172 -2.97 16.86 -25.89
N VAL A 173 -2.27 15.99 -26.60
CA VAL A 173 -2.46 14.54 -26.51
C VAL A 173 -1.51 13.95 -25.47
N ALA A 174 -2.04 13.10 -24.59
CA ALA A 174 -1.24 12.34 -23.64
C ALA A 174 -1.69 10.88 -23.61
N TRP A 175 -0.73 9.97 -23.67
CA TRP A 175 -0.95 8.54 -23.47
C TRP A 175 -0.57 8.15 -22.05
N PHE A 176 -1.35 7.26 -21.44
CA PHE A 176 -1.14 6.79 -20.08
C PHE A 176 -1.42 5.29 -20.01
N SER A 177 -0.53 4.55 -19.35
CA SER A 177 -0.71 3.14 -19.08
C SER A 177 -0.20 2.80 -17.68
N ARG A 178 -0.94 1.95 -16.97
CA ARG A 178 -0.62 1.53 -15.60
C ARG A 178 -0.64 0.02 -15.51
N THR A 179 0.48 -0.55 -15.05
CA THR A 179 0.60 -1.98 -14.79
C THR A 179 0.78 -2.24 -13.30
N VAL A 180 0.15 -3.30 -12.80
CA VAL A 180 0.23 -3.73 -11.40
C VAL A 180 0.64 -5.19 -11.32
N ASN A 181 1.39 -5.55 -10.27
CA ASN A 181 1.67 -6.93 -9.91
C ASN A 181 0.95 -7.28 -8.60
N PRO A 182 -0.17 -8.04 -8.65
CA PRO A 182 -0.98 -8.34 -7.47
C PRO A 182 -0.24 -9.22 -6.45
N TRP A 183 0.70 -10.06 -6.89
CA TRP A 183 1.51 -10.87 -5.99
C TRP A 183 2.45 -10.01 -5.14
N MET A 184 3.11 -9.02 -5.75
CA MET A 184 3.91 -8.04 -5.00
C MET A 184 3.07 -7.23 -4.01
N GLN A 185 1.82 -6.90 -4.36
CA GLN A 185 0.90 -6.23 -3.42
C GLN A 185 0.54 -7.13 -2.24
N LEU A 186 0.28 -8.43 -2.50
CA LEU A 186 -0.01 -9.40 -1.46
C LEU A 186 1.18 -9.59 -0.52
N VAL A 187 2.38 -9.80 -1.07
CA VAL A 187 3.61 -9.93 -0.28
C VAL A 187 3.83 -8.67 0.56
N ALA A 188 3.67 -7.48 -0.03
CA ALA A 188 3.79 -6.23 0.70
C ALA A 188 2.79 -6.13 1.88
N ALA A 189 1.55 -6.56 1.66
CA ALA A 189 0.51 -6.54 2.70
C ALA A 189 0.82 -7.54 3.83
N VAL A 190 1.22 -8.76 3.49
CA VAL A 190 1.53 -9.81 4.48
C VAL A 190 2.75 -9.43 5.30
N THR A 191 3.87 -9.07 4.68
CA THR A 191 5.07 -8.68 5.42
C THR A 191 4.88 -7.39 6.21
N GLY A 192 4.06 -6.47 5.70
CA GLY A 192 3.68 -5.25 6.42
C GLY A 192 2.88 -5.55 7.68
N LEU A 193 1.90 -6.46 7.59
CA LEU A 193 1.12 -6.90 8.75
C LEU A 193 2.00 -7.58 9.80
N VAL A 194 2.93 -8.45 9.37
CA VAL A 194 3.90 -9.10 10.25
C VAL A 194 4.82 -8.07 10.92
N ALA A 195 5.34 -7.09 10.17
CA ALA A 195 6.17 -6.02 10.71
C ALA A 195 5.42 -5.21 11.78
N VAL A 196 4.16 -4.86 11.54
CA VAL A 196 3.31 -4.17 12.52
C VAL A 196 3.11 -5.04 13.76
N GLY A 197 2.83 -6.33 13.60
CA GLY A 197 2.69 -7.26 14.73
C GLY A 197 3.96 -7.35 15.58
N ILE A 198 5.13 -7.45 14.95
CA ILE A 198 6.43 -7.46 15.64
C ILE A 198 6.68 -6.15 16.36
N LEU A 199 6.41 -5.00 15.72
CA LEU A 199 6.55 -3.69 16.34
C LEU A 199 5.65 -3.56 17.57
N VAL A 200 4.39 -4.00 17.47
CA VAL A 200 3.45 -4.00 18.59
C VAL A 200 3.96 -4.88 19.74
N ALA A 201 4.47 -6.08 19.44
CA ALA A 201 5.01 -7.00 20.44
C ALA A 201 6.27 -6.45 21.12
N ALA A 202 7.21 -5.90 20.34
CA ALA A 202 8.48 -5.35 20.83
C ALA A 202 8.24 -4.13 21.71
N VAL A 203 7.46 -3.16 21.23
CA VAL A 203 7.20 -1.92 21.97
C VAL A 203 6.25 -2.22 23.16
N GLY A 204 5.39 -3.25 23.05
CA GLY A 204 4.53 -3.73 24.14
C GLY A 204 5.26 -4.45 25.27
N GLY A 205 6.56 -4.74 25.13
CA GLY A 205 7.35 -5.47 26.14
C GLY A 205 7.02 -6.96 26.24
N LEU A 206 6.41 -7.54 25.19
CA LEU A 206 5.99 -8.95 25.18
C LEU A 206 7.16 -9.91 24.95
N ALA A 207 8.30 -9.44 24.43
CA ALA A 207 9.47 -10.27 24.16
C ALA A 207 10.77 -9.46 24.11
N ASP A 208 11.89 -10.17 24.22
CA ASP A 208 13.24 -9.59 24.35
C ASP A 208 13.68 -8.90 23.04
N PRO A 209 14.22 -7.66 23.07
CA PRO A 209 14.41 -6.83 21.88
C PRO A 209 15.39 -7.39 20.83
N GLY A 210 16.34 -8.24 21.23
CA GLY A 210 17.53 -8.57 20.43
C GLY A 210 17.23 -9.14 19.04
N GLY A 211 16.26 -10.06 18.93
CA GLY A 211 15.89 -10.69 17.65
C GLY A 211 14.72 -10.02 16.92
N LEU A 212 13.84 -9.33 17.67
CA LEU A 212 12.60 -8.76 17.12
C LEU A 212 12.88 -7.57 16.21
N TRP A 213 13.86 -6.74 16.52
CA TRP A 213 14.17 -5.57 15.70
C TRP A 213 14.73 -5.95 14.32
N ALA A 214 15.53 -7.02 14.26
CA ALA A 214 16.02 -7.56 12.98
C ALA A 214 14.87 -8.12 12.13
N ALA A 215 13.97 -8.90 12.75
CA ALA A 215 12.79 -9.44 12.06
C ALA A 215 11.82 -8.34 11.60
N PHE A 216 11.61 -7.30 12.43
CA PHE A 216 10.86 -6.10 12.08
C PHE A 216 11.48 -5.40 10.87
N ALA A 217 12.78 -5.09 10.93
CA ALA A 217 13.48 -4.41 9.87
C ALA A 217 13.39 -5.20 8.55
N ALA A 218 13.62 -6.51 8.59
CA ALA A 218 13.51 -7.37 7.42
C ALA A 218 12.09 -7.35 6.82
N CYS A 219 11.05 -7.51 7.63
CA CYS A 219 9.66 -7.49 7.18
C CYS A 219 9.24 -6.11 6.64
N ALA A 220 9.65 -5.03 7.32
CA ALA A 220 9.37 -3.65 6.92
C ALA A 220 10.04 -3.31 5.59
N VAL A 221 11.32 -3.68 5.40
CA VAL A 221 12.05 -3.48 4.15
C VAL A 221 11.42 -4.29 3.02
N ALA A 222 11.06 -5.55 3.27
CA ALA A 222 10.37 -6.38 2.28
C ALA A 222 9.03 -5.77 1.88
N SER A 223 8.24 -5.29 2.86
CA SER A 223 6.94 -4.66 2.62
C SER A 223 7.08 -3.40 1.78
N LEU A 224 7.96 -2.48 2.20
CA LEU A 224 8.15 -1.20 1.53
C LEU A 224 8.69 -1.39 0.12
N SER A 225 9.65 -2.29 -0.07
CA SER A 225 10.23 -2.60 -1.38
C SER A 225 9.18 -3.20 -2.32
N CYS A 226 8.42 -4.19 -1.85
CA CYS A 226 7.35 -4.80 -2.66
C CYS A 226 6.26 -3.78 -2.99
N ALA A 227 5.85 -2.93 -2.05
CA ALA A 227 4.87 -1.88 -2.28
C ALA A 227 5.36 -0.87 -3.32
N LEU A 228 6.62 -0.42 -3.21
CA LEU A 228 7.25 0.54 -4.11
C LEU A 228 7.32 0.03 -5.55
N PHE A 229 7.65 -1.24 -5.74
CA PHE A 229 7.77 -1.86 -7.07
C PHE A 229 6.51 -2.61 -7.52
N SER A 230 5.42 -2.57 -6.75
CA SER A 230 4.18 -3.30 -7.07
C SER A 230 3.40 -2.74 -8.27
N SER A 231 3.67 -1.50 -8.66
CA SER A 231 3.02 -0.88 -9.82
C SER A 231 3.96 0.07 -10.56
N VAL A 232 3.71 0.20 -11.85
CA VAL A 232 4.40 1.17 -12.70
C VAL A 232 3.37 1.91 -13.55
N GLN A 233 3.59 3.20 -13.72
CA GLN A 233 2.77 4.07 -14.56
C GLN A 233 3.69 4.70 -15.60
N ALA A 234 3.36 4.53 -16.87
CA ALA A 234 4.03 5.20 -17.97
C ALA A 234 3.09 6.27 -18.55
N ARG A 235 3.61 7.48 -18.69
CA ARG A 235 2.92 8.61 -19.29
C ARG A 235 3.78 9.17 -20.42
N VAL A 236 3.20 9.27 -21.61
CA VAL A 236 3.80 9.96 -22.75
C VAL A 236 3.02 11.25 -22.96
N SER A 237 3.73 12.37 -23.03
CA SER A 237 3.18 13.70 -23.31
C SER A 237 4.22 14.54 -24.04
N GLU A 238 3.91 15.80 -24.39
CA GLU A 238 4.87 16.76 -24.97
C GLU A 238 6.18 16.90 -24.18
N ARG A 239 6.15 16.63 -22.86
CA ARG A 239 7.34 16.63 -21.99
C ARG A 239 8.23 15.39 -22.17
N GLY A 240 7.80 14.40 -22.96
CA GLY A 240 8.45 13.12 -23.19
C GLY A 240 7.82 11.98 -22.39
N LEU A 241 8.65 11.00 -22.05
CA LEU A 241 8.25 9.81 -21.29
C LEU A 241 8.49 10.02 -19.80
N GLU A 242 7.47 9.81 -18.98
CA GLU A 242 7.53 9.75 -17.53
C GLU A 242 7.13 8.34 -17.05
N VAL A 243 8.02 7.68 -16.31
CA VAL A 243 7.78 6.36 -15.72
C VAL A 243 7.86 6.48 -14.21
N SER A 244 6.72 6.36 -13.54
CA SER A 244 6.60 6.49 -12.09
C SER A 244 6.28 5.14 -11.43
N PHE A 245 6.88 4.93 -10.26
CA PHE A 245 6.81 3.67 -9.53
C PHE A 245 5.86 3.75 -8.34
N GLY A 246 5.27 2.62 -7.99
CA GLY A 246 4.49 2.43 -6.78
C GLY A 246 3.15 3.17 -6.78
N PRO A 247 2.40 3.04 -5.67
CA PRO A 247 1.09 3.68 -5.51
C PRO A 247 1.19 5.20 -5.40
N LEU A 248 2.33 5.72 -4.94
CA LEU A 248 2.58 7.16 -4.80
C LEU A 248 3.04 7.79 -6.11
N GLY A 249 3.37 7.02 -7.15
CA GLY A 249 3.98 7.56 -8.37
C GLY A 249 5.35 8.18 -8.08
N TRP A 250 6.10 7.58 -7.16
CA TRP A 250 7.47 7.94 -6.80
C TRP A 250 8.23 6.67 -6.38
N PRO A 251 9.50 6.49 -6.78
CA PRO A 251 10.32 7.38 -7.60
C PRO A 251 9.81 7.53 -9.04
N THR A 252 10.31 8.53 -9.76
CA THR A 252 9.90 8.80 -11.15
C THR A 252 11.10 9.05 -12.04
N ARG A 253 11.11 8.41 -13.20
CA ARG A 253 12.10 8.62 -14.26
C ARG A 253 11.49 9.38 -15.41
N ARG A 254 12.26 10.32 -15.96
CA ARG A 254 11.84 11.18 -17.05
C ARG A 254 12.87 11.14 -18.15
N TRP A 255 12.38 11.16 -19.39
CA TRP A 255 13.19 11.30 -20.59
C TRP A 255 12.52 12.36 -21.46
N ALA A 256 13.24 13.42 -21.80
CA ALA A 256 12.74 14.40 -22.75
C ALA A 256 12.64 13.75 -24.14
N PRO A 257 11.77 14.24 -25.04
CA PRO A 257 11.68 13.69 -26.40
C PRO A 257 13.04 13.69 -27.14
N GLY A 258 13.86 14.72 -26.90
CA GLY A 258 15.22 14.84 -27.43
C GLY A 258 16.25 13.88 -26.81
N ASP A 259 15.92 13.18 -25.72
CA ASP A 259 16.83 12.17 -25.14
C ASP A 259 16.57 10.77 -25.69
N ILE A 260 15.65 10.62 -26.63
CA ILE A 260 15.17 9.32 -27.11
C ILE A 260 15.48 9.20 -28.59
N ASP A 261 16.20 8.15 -28.95
CA ASP A 261 16.57 7.86 -30.35
C ASP A 261 15.46 7.06 -31.04
N ALA A 262 14.91 6.08 -30.34
CA ALA A 262 13.84 5.22 -30.84
C ALA A 262 12.93 4.74 -29.71
N ALA A 263 11.63 4.64 -30.01
CA ALA A 263 10.65 3.97 -29.16
C ALA A 263 9.97 2.84 -29.95
N ARG A 264 9.77 1.68 -29.32
CA ARG A 264 9.09 0.52 -29.92
C ARG A 264 8.31 -0.28 -28.88
N ALA A 265 7.30 -1.00 -29.35
CA ALA A 265 6.67 -2.07 -28.57
C ALA A 265 7.44 -3.37 -28.78
N GLU A 266 7.70 -4.11 -27.71
CA GLU A 266 8.37 -5.41 -27.76
C GLU A 266 7.74 -6.35 -26.74
N THR A 267 7.53 -7.61 -27.08
CA THR A 267 7.02 -8.60 -26.13
C THR A 267 8.18 -9.20 -25.35
N ARG A 268 8.14 -9.11 -24.01
CA ARG A 268 9.15 -9.68 -23.12
C ARG A 268 8.52 -10.49 -22.00
N GLY A 269 9.19 -11.58 -21.64
CA GLY A 269 8.85 -12.43 -20.50
C GLY A 269 9.81 -12.23 -19.32
N PRO A 270 9.38 -12.54 -18.08
CA PRO A 270 10.24 -12.44 -16.89
C PRO A 270 11.52 -13.28 -17.02
N ALA A 271 11.46 -14.48 -17.60
CA ALA A 271 12.63 -15.34 -17.77
C ALA A 271 13.72 -14.69 -18.65
N GLN A 272 13.34 -13.87 -19.65
CA GLN A 272 14.27 -13.22 -20.57
C GLN A 272 15.01 -12.04 -19.95
N VAL A 273 14.45 -11.45 -18.89
CA VAL A 273 14.95 -10.20 -18.29
C VAL A 273 15.45 -10.38 -16.85
N GLY A 274 15.54 -11.63 -16.37
CA GLY A 274 16.04 -11.95 -15.03
C GLY A 274 14.99 -11.87 -13.92
N GLY A 275 13.71 -11.96 -14.24
CA GLY A 275 12.59 -12.08 -13.30
C GLY A 275 11.69 -10.84 -13.22
N TRP A 276 10.87 -10.79 -12.17
CA TRP A 276 9.94 -9.69 -11.88
C TRP A 276 10.64 -8.50 -11.21
N GLY A 277 10.13 -7.29 -11.41
CA GLY A 277 10.59 -6.05 -10.78
C GLY A 277 11.51 -5.22 -11.66
N TYR A 278 12.33 -4.38 -11.02
CA TYR A 278 13.32 -3.55 -11.68
C TYR A 278 14.61 -4.35 -11.91
N ARG A 279 14.96 -4.61 -13.17
CA ARG A 279 16.07 -5.48 -13.56
C ARG A 279 17.09 -4.73 -14.39
N VAL A 280 18.37 -4.93 -14.08
CA VAL A 280 19.50 -4.46 -14.88
C VAL A 280 20.16 -5.69 -15.49
N SER A 281 20.27 -5.72 -16.82
CA SER A 281 20.77 -6.84 -17.60
C SER A 281 21.63 -6.34 -18.77
N GLY A 282 22.21 -7.26 -19.54
CA GLY A 282 22.92 -6.92 -20.79
C GLY A 282 22.02 -6.23 -21.83
N LEU A 283 20.70 -6.45 -21.78
CA LEU A 283 19.70 -5.76 -22.60
C LEU A 283 19.41 -4.33 -22.12
N GLY A 284 19.98 -3.93 -20.98
CA GLY A 284 19.71 -2.68 -20.31
C GLY A 284 18.77 -2.85 -19.11
N THR A 285 18.02 -1.78 -18.82
CA THR A 285 17.09 -1.76 -17.67
C THR A 285 15.70 -2.19 -18.12
N THR A 286 15.12 -3.18 -17.46
CA THR A 286 13.73 -3.57 -17.68
C THR A 286 12.93 -3.54 -16.39
N VAL A 287 11.78 -2.88 -16.41
CA VAL A 287 10.76 -2.94 -15.36
C VAL A 287 9.71 -3.93 -15.79
N MET A 288 9.72 -5.11 -15.18
CA MET A 288 8.86 -6.23 -15.55
C MET A 288 7.88 -6.54 -14.41
N LEU A 289 6.62 -6.09 -14.56
CA LEU A 289 5.56 -6.36 -13.58
C LEU A 289 4.53 -7.37 -14.09
N ARG A 290 4.37 -7.49 -15.41
CA ARG A 290 3.62 -8.55 -16.09
C ARG A 290 4.36 -9.00 -17.35
N ALA A 291 4.21 -10.27 -17.73
CA ALA A 291 4.69 -10.75 -19.03
C ALA A 291 3.88 -10.11 -20.16
N GLY A 292 4.46 -10.04 -21.36
CA GLY A 292 3.77 -9.56 -22.56
C GLY A 292 4.38 -8.27 -23.09
N GLU A 293 3.54 -7.36 -23.58
CA GLU A 293 4.01 -6.11 -24.18
C GLU A 293 4.78 -5.22 -23.20
N CYS A 294 5.89 -4.69 -23.69
CA CYS A 294 6.71 -3.66 -23.06
C CYS A 294 6.91 -2.48 -24.01
N LEU A 295 6.84 -1.26 -23.46
CA LEU A 295 7.34 -0.07 -24.13
C LEU A 295 8.86 -0.03 -23.94
N VAL A 296 9.60 -0.06 -25.04
CA VAL A 296 11.06 -0.02 -25.05
C VAL A 296 11.53 1.27 -25.67
N ILE A 297 12.41 1.99 -24.97
CA ILE A 297 13.07 3.19 -25.46
C ILE A 297 14.58 3.00 -25.53
N ARG A 298 15.18 3.52 -26.60
CA ARG A 298 16.61 3.69 -26.75
C ARG A 298 16.97 5.12 -26.39
N ARG A 299 17.74 5.31 -25.32
CA ARG A 299 18.21 6.63 -24.91
C ARG A 299 19.36 7.09 -25.80
N ARG A 300 19.35 8.36 -26.19
CA ARG A 300 20.39 9.02 -26.99
C ARG A 300 21.75 8.88 -26.34
N GLY A 301 22.74 8.47 -27.14
CA GLY A 301 24.12 8.28 -26.68
C GLY A 301 24.33 7.10 -25.73
N ARG A 302 23.34 6.21 -25.53
CA ARG A 302 23.45 5.01 -24.68
C ARG A 302 23.14 3.76 -25.49
N ARG A 303 23.94 2.71 -25.32
CA ARG A 303 23.69 1.39 -25.94
C ARG A 303 22.65 0.54 -25.20
N ALA A 304 22.31 0.88 -23.96
CA ALA A 304 21.36 0.12 -23.16
C ALA A 304 19.92 0.60 -23.40
N ASP A 305 18.98 -0.33 -23.62
CA ASP A 305 17.55 -0.01 -23.64
C ASP A 305 17.01 0.23 -22.23
N PHE A 306 15.94 1.03 -22.16
CA PHE A 306 15.02 1.00 -21.04
C PHE A 306 13.68 0.42 -21.51
N ALA A 307 13.19 -0.60 -20.81
CA ALA A 307 11.92 -1.25 -21.10
C ALA A 307 11.00 -1.22 -19.88
N VAL A 308 9.70 -1.07 -20.11
CA VAL A 308 8.67 -1.13 -19.05
C VAL A 308 7.48 -1.94 -19.54
N SER A 309 7.04 -2.94 -18.76
CA SER A 309 5.82 -3.70 -19.03
C SER A 309 4.59 -2.80 -18.86
N VAL A 310 3.86 -2.56 -19.96
CA VAL A 310 2.70 -1.66 -20.02
C VAL A 310 1.73 -2.14 -21.08
N ASP A 311 0.44 -1.89 -20.85
CA ASP A 311 -0.61 -2.14 -21.84
C ASP A 311 -0.56 -1.08 -22.95
N ASP A 312 -0.94 -1.48 -24.17
CA ASP A 312 -0.99 -0.60 -25.34
C ASP A 312 0.36 0.08 -25.64
N ALA A 313 1.44 -0.70 -25.55
CA ALA A 313 2.80 -0.21 -25.76
C ALA A 313 3.00 0.33 -27.19
N GLY A 314 2.25 -0.21 -28.16
CA GLY A 314 2.27 0.24 -29.55
C GLY A 314 1.87 1.70 -29.72
N ARG A 315 0.73 2.13 -29.14
CA ARG A 315 0.31 3.54 -29.22
C ARG A 315 1.22 4.46 -28.42
N GLY A 316 1.72 4.02 -27.26
CA GLY A 316 2.68 4.78 -26.47
C GLY A 316 3.98 5.05 -27.25
N ALA A 317 4.50 4.03 -27.94
CA ALA A 317 5.68 4.17 -28.80
C ALA A 317 5.41 5.08 -30.01
N ALA A 318 4.26 4.92 -30.67
CA ALA A 318 3.88 5.74 -31.82
C ALA A 318 3.80 7.24 -31.46
N LEU A 319 3.14 7.58 -30.35
CA LEU A 319 3.06 8.97 -29.87
C LEU A 319 4.45 9.53 -29.52
N LEU A 320 5.29 8.74 -28.85
CA LEU A 320 6.63 9.18 -28.47
C LEU A 320 7.53 9.44 -29.68
N ASN A 321 7.41 8.62 -30.73
CA ASN A 321 8.11 8.82 -31.99
C ASN A 321 7.59 10.06 -32.75
N ALA A 322 6.29 10.33 -32.75
CA ALA A 322 5.71 11.53 -33.36
C ALA A 322 6.22 12.82 -32.69
N LEU A 323 6.18 12.88 -31.35
CA LEU A 323 6.65 14.03 -30.56
C LEU A 323 8.16 14.29 -30.70
N ARG A 324 8.94 13.26 -31.05
CA ARG A 324 10.36 13.39 -31.35
C ARG A 324 10.57 14.12 -32.68
N THR A 325 9.76 13.80 -33.69
CA THR A 325 9.90 14.34 -35.06
C THR A 325 9.50 15.83 -35.13
N ASP A 326 8.41 16.21 -34.46
CA ASP A 326 7.92 17.62 -34.43
C ASP A 326 8.92 18.61 -33.82
N ARG A 327 9.85 18.16 -32.98
CA ARG A 327 10.89 19.01 -32.39
C ARG A 327 12.22 19.00 -33.13
N SER A 328 12.36 18.14 -34.14
CA SER A 328 13.53 18.09 -35.01
C SER A 328 13.32 18.81 -36.34
N ALA A 329 12.09 19.22 -36.64
CA ALA A 329 11.73 20.14 -37.71
C ALA A 329 11.82 21.59 -37.22
#